data_AF-A0A382R0P4-F1
#
_entry.id   AF-A0A382R0P4-F1
#
_cell.length_a   1.000
_cell.length_b   1.000
_cell.length_c   1.000
_cell.angle_alpha   90.00
_cell.angle_beta   90.00
_cell.angle_gamma   90.00
#
_symmetry.space_group_name_H-M   'P 1'
#
loop_
_entity.id
_entity.type
_entity.pdbx_description
1 polymer ?
#
loop_
_entity_poly.entity_id
_entity_poly.type
_entity_poly.pdbx_seq_one_letter_code
_entity_poly.pdbx_strand_id
1 'polypeptide(L)'
;MHLVFEGCRNCFSHHIGRLSLAAIYFASWSSGASEIKEKARDHWAFQPISENIPPKAEGAGVAIDSFVQVKLRENGLRFSPKASNATLIRRLSF
;
A
#
# COMPACT_ATOMS: atom_id res chain seq x y z
N MET A 1 19.30 -23.91 -69.34
CA MET A 1 20.56 -23.29 -69.81
C MET A 1 20.16 -22.06 -70.60
N HIS A 2 20.67 -20.88 -70.21
CA HIS A 2 20.48 -19.56 -70.83
C HIS A 2 19.05 -18.96 -70.69
N LEU A 3 18.77 -17.73 -70.20
CA LEU A 3 19.51 -16.48 -69.92
C LEU A 3 18.61 -15.60 -68.99
N VAL A 4 19.13 -15.01 -67.91
CA VAL A 4 19.51 -13.57 -67.73
C VAL A 4 18.29 -12.63 -67.58
N PHE A 5 18.02 -12.10 -66.38
CA PHE A 5 18.53 -10.84 -65.79
C PHE A 5 18.25 -9.58 -66.63
N GLU A 6 17.14 -8.90 -66.33
CA GLU A 6 16.90 -7.46 -66.47
C GLU A 6 15.60 -7.20 -65.68
N GLY A 7 15.59 -6.49 -64.55
CA GLY A 7 15.90 -5.07 -64.50
C GLY A 7 14.59 -4.28 -64.38
N CYS A 8 13.95 -4.30 -63.21
CA CYS A 8 13.01 -3.24 -62.83
C CYS A 8 13.40 -2.68 -61.47
N ARG A 9 14.47 -1.86 -61.51
CA ARG A 9 14.76 -0.83 -60.53
C ARG A 9 13.68 0.24 -60.66
N ASN A 10 12.69 0.22 -59.77
CA ASN A 10 11.98 1.40 -59.25
C ASN A 10 10.74 0.91 -58.50
N CYS A 11 10.70 1.03 -57.17
CA CYS A 11 10.22 2.21 -56.44
C CYS A 11 8.99 1.77 -55.63
N PHE A 12 9.22 1.12 -54.49
CA PHE A 12 8.20 1.07 -53.45
C PHE A 12 8.84 1.51 -52.14
N SER A 13 8.92 2.83 -52.00
CA SER A 13 9.21 3.50 -50.73
C SER A 13 8.04 3.22 -49.78
N HIS A 14 8.14 2.16 -48.98
CA HIS A 14 7.25 1.96 -47.85
C HIS A 14 7.81 2.69 -46.63
N HIS A 15 7.33 3.91 -46.49
CA HIS A 15 7.30 4.67 -45.24
C HIS A 15 6.43 3.92 -44.21
N ILE A 16 6.70 4.13 -42.91
CA ILE A 16 5.96 3.72 -41.69
C ILE A 16 6.27 2.30 -41.14
N GLY A 17 6.71 2.11 -39.89
CA GLY A 17 6.92 3.03 -38.78
C GLY A 17 7.78 2.37 -37.71
N ARG A 18 8.86 3.05 -37.30
CA ARG A 18 9.60 2.78 -36.08
C ARG A 18 8.67 3.09 -34.90
N LEU A 19 7.94 2.11 -34.41
CA LEU A 19 7.35 2.20 -33.07
C LEU A 19 8.51 2.11 -32.08
N SER A 20 8.95 3.28 -31.60
CA SER A 20 10.03 3.44 -30.64
C SER A 20 9.77 2.57 -29.41
N LEU A 21 10.72 1.70 -29.05
CA LEU A 21 10.73 0.89 -27.83
C LEU A 21 10.37 1.69 -26.56
N ALA A 22 10.53 3.01 -26.58
CA ALA A 22 10.07 3.94 -25.57
C ALA A 22 8.56 3.87 -25.27
N ALA A 23 7.68 3.62 -26.24
CA ALA A 23 6.23 3.56 -26.01
C ALA A 23 5.82 2.32 -25.19
N ILE A 24 6.46 1.17 -25.45
CA ILE A 24 6.25 -0.07 -24.70
C ILE A 24 6.87 0.05 -23.29
N TYR A 25 8.05 0.66 -23.19
CA TYR A 25 8.69 0.94 -21.90
C TYR A 25 7.87 1.92 -21.03
N PHE A 26 7.25 2.94 -21.63
CA PHE A 26 6.44 3.93 -20.91
C PHE A 26 5.10 3.34 -20.42
N ALA A 27 4.47 2.47 -21.22
CA ALA A 27 3.23 1.79 -20.84
C ALA A 27 3.41 0.79 -19.69
N SER A 28 4.59 0.18 -19.53
CA SER A 28 4.87 -0.72 -18.40
C SER A 28 5.10 0.02 -17.07
N TRP A 29 5.45 1.31 -17.10
CA TRP A 29 5.68 2.10 -15.88
C TRP A 29 4.35 2.57 -15.25
N SER A 30 3.34 2.90 -16.06
CA SER A 30 2.10 3.51 -15.55
C SER A 30 1.23 2.59 -14.69
N SER A 31 1.35 1.26 -14.83
CA SER A 31 0.48 0.29 -14.13
C SER A 31 0.67 0.24 -12.61
N GLY A 32 1.87 0.54 -12.08
CA GLY A 32 2.11 0.49 -10.62
C GLY A 32 1.53 1.67 -9.84
N ALA A 33 1.31 2.81 -10.52
CA ALA A 33 0.86 4.03 -9.88
C ALA A 33 -0.62 3.98 -9.46
N SER A 34 -1.47 3.28 -10.21
CA SER A 34 -2.90 3.15 -9.90
C SER A 34 -3.15 2.26 -8.68
N GLU A 35 -2.41 1.15 -8.54
CA GLU A 35 -2.57 0.21 -7.42
C GLU A 35 -2.15 0.82 -6.08
N ILE A 36 -1.05 1.60 -6.07
CA ILE A 36 -0.63 2.34 -4.87
C ILE A 36 -1.69 3.38 -4.50
N LYS A 37 -2.25 4.08 -5.50
CA LYS A 37 -3.29 5.08 -5.27
C LYS A 37 -4.53 4.47 -4.64
N GLU A 38 -4.99 3.31 -5.10
CA GLU A 38 -6.15 2.63 -4.48
C GLU A 38 -5.88 2.21 -3.04
N LYS A 39 -4.76 1.51 -2.78
CA LYS A 39 -4.41 1.07 -1.42
C LYS A 39 -4.20 2.24 -0.46
N ALA A 40 -3.68 3.37 -0.95
CA ALA A 40 -3.52 4.57 -0.14
C ALA A 40 -4.87 5.17 0.27
N ARG A 41 -5.94 5.03 -0.52
CA ARG A 41 -7.26 5.57 -0.16
C ARG A 41 -7.89 4.84 1.02
N ASP A 42 -7.63 3.54 1.17
CA ASP A 42 -8.17 2.73 2.26
C ASP A 42 -7.30 2.75 3.52
N HIS A 43 -6.16 3.44 3.48
CA HIS A 43 -5.29 3.55 4.65
C HIS A 43 -5.98 4.34 5.76
N TRP A 44 -5.93 3.82 6.99
CA TRP A 44 -6.65 4.32 8.15
C TRP A 44 -6.45 5.83 8.43
N ALA A 45 -5.26 6.35 8.13
CA ALA A 45 -4.92 7.76 8.37
C ALA A 45 -5.67 8.76 7.46
N PHE A 46 -6.22 8.29 6.33
CA PHE A 46 -6.99 9.13 5.39
C PHE A 46 -8.51 8.89 5.49
N GLN A 47 -8.93 8.02 6.41
CA GLN A 47 -10.35 7.85 6.68
C GLN A 47 -10.88 9.08 7.43
N PRO A 48 -12.10 9.54 7.11
CA PRO A 48 -12.72 10.64 7.85
C PRO A 48 -12.83 10.26 9.34
N ILE A 49 -12.61 11.24 10.21
CA ILE A 49 -12.73 11.04 11.66
C ILE A 49 -14.20 10.81 12.00
N SER A 50 -14.50 9.69 12.64
CA SER A 50 -15.81 9.38 13.20
C SER A 50 -15.84 9.68 14.69
N GLU A 51 -16.93 10.28 15.17
CA GLU A 51 -17.16 10.46 16.61
C GLU A 51 -17.61 9.13 17.23
N ASN A 52 -16.65 8.38 17.75
CA ASN A 52 -16.95 7.17 18.51
C ASN A 52 -17.02 7.50 20.01
N ILE A 53 -18.21 7.40 20.59
CA ILE A 53 -18.40 7.53 22.03
C ILE A 53 -17.79 6.29 22.71
N PRO A 54 -16.79 6.46 23.59
CA PRO A 54 -16.19 5.32 24.27
C PRO A 54 -17.21 4.55 25.12
N PRO A 55 -17.13 3.22 25.15
CA PRO A 55 -18.05 2.42 25.96
C PRO A 55 -17.82 2.70 27.44
N LYS A 56 -18.87 2.63 28.25
CA LYS A 56 -18.73 2.72 29.71
C LYS A 56 -18.09 1.43 30.23
N ALA A 57 -16.86 1.53 30.71
CA ALA A 57 -16.14 0.42 31.30
C ALA A 57 -15.56 0.84 32.66
N GLU A 58 -15.82 0.02 33.68
CA GLU A 58 -15.24 0.22 35.01
C GLU A 58 -13.75 -0.15 35.00
N GLY A 59 -12.93 0.66 35.68
CA GLY A 59 -11.49 0.42 35.81
C GLY A 59 -10.63 0.94 34.66
N ALA A 60 -11.23 1.51 33.60
CA ALA A 60 -10.49 2.22 32.57
C ALA A 60 -9.98 3.58 33.11
N GLY A 61 -8.67 3.83 33.03
CA GLY A 61 -8.07 5.06 33.52
C GLY A 61 -8.35 6.26 32.61
N VAL A 62 -8.29 6.04 31.30
CA VAL A 62 -8.63 7.02 30.26
C VAL A 62 -9.70 6.46 29.32
N ALA A 63 -10.42 7.35 28.64
CA ALA A 63 -11.57 6.97 27.82
C ALA A 63 -11.21 5.93 26.73
N ILE A 64 -10.03 6.04 26.13
CA ILE A 64 -9.53 5.10 25.10
C ILE A 64 -9.31 3.69 25.65
N ASP A 65 -8.93 3.53 26.92
CA ASP A 65 -8.69 2.21 27.51
C ASP A 65 -9.99 1.42 27.69
N SER A 66 -11.14 2.09 27.68
CA SER A 66 -12.46 1.45 27.84
C SER A 66 -12.74 0.45 26.73
N PHE A 67 -12.29 0.73 25.50
CA PHE A 67 -12.42 -0.21 24.38
C PHE A 67 -11.66 -1.51 24.65
N VAL A 68 -10.44 -1.40 25.19
CA VAL A 68 -9.60 -2.55 25.53
C VAL A 68 -10.16 -3.30 26.74
N GLN A 69 -10.59 -2.58 27.78
CA GLN A 69 -11.21 -3.16 28.98
C GLN A 69 -12.43 -4.01 28.64
N VAL A 70 -13.32 -3.51 27.76
CA VAL A 70 -14.50 -4.26 27.30
C VAL A 70 -14.08 -5.56 26.64
N LYS A 71 -13.14 -5.51 25.69
CA LYS A 71 -12.66 -6.70 24.98
C LYS A 71 -11.94 -7.69 25.89
N LEU A 72 -11.12 -7.22 26.83
CA LEU A 72 -10.48 -8.09 27.80
C LEU A 72 -11.52 -8.83 28.66
N ARG A 73 -12.53 -8.12 29.16
CA ARG A 73 -13.60 -8.70 29.97
C ARG A 73 -14.44 -9.71 29.20
N GLU A 74 -14.78 -9.43 27.94
CA GLU A 74 -15.46 -10.39 27.06
C GLU A 74 -14.67 -11.70 26.92
N ASN A 75 -13.34 -11.63 26.93
CA ASN A 75 -12.45 -12.78 26.85
C ASN A 75 -12.06 -13.36 28.22
N GLY A 76 -12.63 -12.87 29.33
CA GLY A 76 -12.27 -13.31 30.68
C GLY A 76 -10.85 -12.92 31.13
N LEU A 77 -10.22 -11.97 30.43
CA LEU A 77 -8.88 -11.47 30.70
C LEU A 77 -8.90 -10.19 31.53
N ARG A 78 -7.74 -9.83 32.08
CA ARG A 78 -7.52 -8.59 32.84
C ARG A 78 -6.29 -7.85 32.30
N PHE A 79 -6.22 -6.56 32.59
CA PHE A 79 -5.01 -5.79 32.30
C PHE A 79 -3.79 -6.37 33.00
N SER A 80 -2.65 -6.25 32.33
CA SER A 80 -1.37 -6.59 32.95
C SER A 80 -1.08 -5.62 34.11
N PRO A 81 -0.41 -6.10 35.17
CA PRO A 81 0.02 -5.23 36.24
C PRO A 81 1.03 -4.20 35.72
N LYS A 82 1.08 -3.04 36.39
CA LYS A 82 2.07 -2.00 36.09
C LYS A 82 3.48 -2.58 36.20
N ALA A 83 4.31 -2.30 35.20
CA ALA A 83 5.70 -2.72 35.21
C ALA A 83 6.47 -2.08 36.37
N SER A 84 7.43 -2.81 36.95
CA SER A 84 8.30 -2.28 38.00
C SER A 84 9.23 -1.18 37.47
N ASN A 85 9.70 -0.30 38.34
CA ASN A 85 10.64 0.76 37.96
C ASN A 85 11.92 0.20 37.34
N ALA A 86 12.47 -0.88 37.89
CA ALA A 86 13.65 -1.56 37.34
C ALA A 86 13.39 -2.10 35.93
N THR A 87 12.19 -2.67 35.69
CA THR A 87 11.77 -3.16 34.36
C THR A 87 11.65 -2.01 33.36
N LEU A 88 11.07 -0.88 33.78
CA LEU A 88 10.93 0.29 32.91
C LEU A 88 12.28 0.88 32.52
N ILE A 89 13.20 1.04 33.48
CA ILE A 89 14.55 1.57 33.23
C ILE A 89 15.26 0.69 32.18
N ARG A 90 15.26 -0.63 32.36
CA ARG A 90 15.89 -1.56 31.41
C ARG A 90 15.31 -1.48 29.99
N ARG A 91 14.04 -1.09 29.83
CA ARG A 91 13.38 -0.93 28.51
C ARG A 91 13.62 0.42 27.86
N LEU A 92 13.81 1.47 28.67
CA LEU A 92 14.04 2.84 28.19
C LEU A 92 15.52 3.18 27.98
N SER A 93 16.44 2.47 28.64
CA SER A 93 17.88 2.64 28.46
C SER A 93 18.37 1.85 27.24
N PHE A 94 19.17 2.48 26.39
CA PHE A 94 19.85 1.88 25.23
C PHE A 94 21.35 1.81 25.45
#